data_AF-A0A961URW1-F1
#
_entry.id   AF-A0A961URW1-F1
#
_cell.length_a   1.000
_cell.length_b   1.000
_cell.length_c   1.000
_cell.angle_alpha   90.00
_cell.angle_beta   90.00
_cell.angle_gamma   90.00
#
_symmetry.space_group_name_H-M   'P 1'
#
loop_
_entity.id
_entity.type
_entity.pdbx_description
1 polymer ?
#
loop_
_entity_poly.entity_id
_entity_poly.type
_entity_poly.pdbx_seq_one_letter_code
_entity_poly.pdbx_strand_id
1 'polypeptide(L)'
;MTDDPRTDEEEAREAEAVAEEVADAAEDAPKAANVTPMQREGVAQQHNRLRDAMRRARLNEAERRDVIVSLREGEVARLEMLQDSLADVFESVPEESDLFDGAILPGNPPRLWVDVLAYVAMARDRRTYQFVQEARYGRRTIYETTNLEDMSKRVTDYVASRVLERERALTSEEHALIESSDARNGPDNILVSDSGEVAAEGNPDAAGDEAVNLAVANDMVVGARGSAGDSEPAVGWRIFFAFLLGMMVGAAALFIYGANYVPS
;
A
#
# COMPACT_ATOMS: atom_id res chain seq x y z
N MET A 1 -84.32 -1.21 -65.15
CA MET A 1 -83.41 -1.12 -64.00
C MET A 1 -84.19 -1.74 -62.86
N THR A 2 -83.87 -2.99 -62.57
CA THR A 2 -84.71 -3.94 -61.83
C THR A 2 -84.42 -3.77 -60.34
N ASP A 3 -85.40 -3.33 -59.55
CA ASP A 3 -85.36 -3.45 -58.08
C ASP A 3 -85.58 -4.93 -57.75
N ASP A 4 -84.53 -5.61 -57.31
CA ASP A 4 -84.58 -6.98 -56.81
C ASP A 4 -84.82 -6.93 -55.29
N PRO A 5 -85.99 -7.35 -54.78
CA PRO A 5 -86.31 -7.28 -53.35
C PRO A 5 -85.57 -8.31 -52.48
N ARG A 6 -84.57 -9.02 -53.04
CA ARG A 6 -83.80 -10.04 -52.30
C ARG A 6 -82.59 -9.50 -51.54
N THR A 7 -82.12 -8.28 -51.83
CA THR A 7 -80.91 -7.74 -51.21
C THR A 7 -81.12 -7.34 -49.74
N ASP A 8 -82.32 -6.90 -49.37
CA ASP A 8 -82.59 -6.39 -48.02
C ASP A 8 -82.71 -7.52 -46.98
N GLU A 9 -83.14 -8.71 -47.40
CA GLU A 9 -83.21 -9.88 -46.50
C GLU A 9 -81.84 -10.56 -46.28
N GLU A 10 -80.91 -10.38 -47.21
CA GLU A 10 -79.55 -10.93 -47.11
C GLU A 10 -78.66 -10.01 -46.24
N GLU A 11 -78.77 -8.68 -46.41
CA GLU A 11 -78.12 -7.71 -45.52
C GLU A 11 -78.65 -7.79 -44.07
N ALA A 12 -79.95 -8.07 -43.87
CA ALA A 12 -80.51 -8.26 -42.54
C ALA A 12 -79.99 -9.53 -41.85
N ARG A 13 -79.79 -10.63 -42.59
CA ARG A 13 -79.21 -11.88 -42.03
C ARG A 13 -77.71 -11.77 -41.80
N GLU A 14 -76.97 -11.05 -42.64
CA GLU A 14 -75.55 -10.76 -42.39
C GLU A 14 -75.37 -9.84 -41.19
N ALA A 15 -76.23 -8.83 -41.01
CA ALA A 15 -76.18 -7.96 -39.84
C ALA A 15 -76.53 -8.70 -38.53
N GLU A 16 -77.47 -9.66 -38.57
CA GLU A 16 -77.83 -10.47 -37.41
C GLU A 16 -76.73 -11.49 -37.05
N ALA A 17 -76.09 -12.12 -38.05
CA ALA A 17 -74.97 -13.04 -37.83
C ALA A 17 -73.72 -12.33 -37.27
N VAL A 18 -73.41 -11.12 -37.74
CA VAL A 18 -72.30 -10.31 -37.20
C VAL A 18 -72.61 -9.80 -35.79
N ALA A 19 -73.87 -9.53 -35.46
CA ALA A 19 -74.26 -9.16 -34.10
C ALA A 19 -74.13 -10.32 -33.10
N GLU A 20 -74.37 -11.57 -33.54
CA GLU A 20 -74.22 -12.77 -32.71
C GLU A 20 -72.73 -13.14 -32.51
N GLU A 21 -71.88 -12.98 -33.53
CA GLU A 21 -70.41 -13.19 -33.42
C GLU A 21 -69.72 -12.15 -32.52
N VAL A 22 -70.19 -10.89 -32.54
CA VAL A 22 -69.69 -9.83 -31.63
C VAL A 22 -70.19 -10.04 -30.19
N ALA A 23 -71.33 -10.73 -29.99
CA ALA A 23 -71.83 -11.06 -28.67
C ALA A 23 -71.00 -12.17 -27.98
N ASP A 24 -70.54 -13.16 -28.74
CA ASP A 24 -69.69 -14.26 -28.23
C ASP A 24 -68.25 -13.77 -27.93
N ALA A 25 -67.74 -12.81 -28.70
CA ALA A 25 -66.44 -12.17 -28.46
C ALA A 25 -66.41 -11.23 -27.23
N ALA A 26 -67.57 -10.83 -26.70
CA ALA A 26 -67.67 -10.00 -25.50
C ALA A 26 -67.59 -10.81 -24.19
N GLU A 27 -67.69 -12.13 -24.24
CA GLU A 27 -67.69 -13.00 -23.05
C GLU A 27 -66.26 -13.37 -22.57
N ASP A 28 -65.24 -13.22 -23.42
CA ASP A 28 -63.82 -13.53 -23.09
C ASP A 28 -62.98 -12.28 -22.72
N ALA A 29 -63.63 -11.15 -22.42
CA ALA A 29 -62.95 -10.01 -21.84
C ALA A 29 -62.39 -10.39 -20.45
N PRO A 30 -61.08 -10.20 -20.17
CA PRO A 30 -60.51 -10.60 -18.89
C PRO A 30 -61.21 -9.85 -17.77
N LYS A 31 -61.84 -10.63 -16.88
CA LYS A 31 -62.57 -10.28 -15.66
C LYS A 31 -61.78 -9.32 -14.74
N ALA A 32 -61.62 -8.06 -15.13
CA ALA A 32 -60.83 -7.06 -14.42
C ALA A 32 -61.60 -6.38 -13.26
N ALA A 33 -62.73 -6.95 -12.82
CA ALA A 33 -63.69 -6.26 -11.96
C ALA A 33 -63.92 -6.87 -10.57
N ASN A 34 -63.10 -7.82 -10.10
CA ASN A 34 -63.28 -8.36 -8.75
C ASN A 34 -62.00 -8.35 -7.91
N VAL A 35 -61.52 -7.14 -7.59
CA VAL A 35 -60.62 -6.93 -6.45
C VAL A 35 -61.40 -6.13 -5.42
N THR A 36 -61.89 -6.80 -4.38
CA THR A 36 -62.64 -6.18 -3.29
C THR A 36 -61.84 -5.00 -2.73
N PRO A 37 -62.44 -3.83 -2.43
CA PRO A 37 -61.70 -2.64 -1.97
C PRO A 37 -60.78 -2.91 -0.77
N MET A 38 -61.15 -3.85 0.11
CA MET A 38 -60.32 -4.28 1.24
C MET A 38 -59.01 -4.99 0.84
N GLN A 39 -58.98 -5.68 -0.30
CA GLN A 39 -57.76 -6.35 -0.80
C GLN A 39 -56.76 -5.35 -1.39
N ARG A 40 -57.23 -4.26 -2.01
CA ARG A 40 -56.35 -3.20 -2.52
C ARG A 40 -55.65 -2.43 -1.38
N GLU A 41 -56.37 -2.19 -0.28
CA GLU A 41 -55.80 -1.56 0.91
C GLU A 41 -54.73 -2.44 1.58
N GLY A 42 -54.96 -3.75 1.69
CA GLY A 42 -54.00 -4.70 2.26
C GLY A 42 -52.68 -4.77 1.48
N VAL A 43 -52.73 -4.81 0.14
CA VAL A 43 -51.54 -4.82 -0.72
C VAL A 43 -50.81 -3.48 -0.69
N ALA A 44 -51.54 -2.36 -0.70
CA ALA A 44 -50.94 -1.03 -0.53
C ALA A 44 -50.25 -0.87 0.83
N GLN A 45 -50.87 -1.35 1.92
CA GLN A 45 -50.25 -1.35 3.25
C GLN A 45 -49.03 -2.27 3.32
N GLN A 46 -49.05 -3.46 2.70
CA GLN A 46 -47.89 -4.34 2.63
C GLN A 46 -46.74 -3.72 1.83
N HIS A 47 -47.03 -3.10 0.68
CA HIS A 47 -46.03 -2.36 -0.10
C HIS A 47 -45.43 -1.18 0.68
N ASN A 48 -46.25 -0.46 1.46
CA ASN A 48 -45.76 0.62 2.33
C ASN A 48 -44.89 0.07 3.47
N ARG A 49 -45.32 -1.01 4.15
CA ARG A 49 -44.53 -1.67 5.22
C ARG A 49 -43.20 -2.20 4.70
N LEU A 50 -43.17 -2.77 3.50
CA LEU A 50 -41.93 -3.22 2.86
C LEU A 50 -41.05 -2.04 2.48
N ARG A 51 -41.60 -0.96 1.90
CA ARG A 51 -40.85 0.27 1.62
C ARG A 51 -40.24 0.86 2.88
N ASP A 52 -40.98 0.91 3.98
CA ASP A 52 -40.50 1.40 5.27
C ASP A 52 -39.47 0.46 5.88
N ALA A 53 -39.62 -0.86 5.74
CA ALA A 53 -38.63 -1.84 6.14
C ALA A 53 -37.34 -1.74 5.31
N MET A 54 -37.44 -1.57 3.98
CA MET A 54 -36.30 -1.34 3.09
C MET A 54 -35.61 -0.01 3.39
N ARG A 55 -36.37 1.06 3.65
CA ARG A 55 -35.82 2.36 4.07
C ARG A 55 -35.03 2.22 5.36
N ARG A 56 -35.61 1.59 6.38
CA ARG A 56 -34.93 1.29 7.66
C ARG A 56 -33.69 0.41 7.46
N ALA A 57 -33.78 -0.64 6.64
CA ALA A 57 -32.64 -1.51 6.36
C ALA A 57 -31.48 -0.76 5.66
N ARG A 58 -31.80 0.14 4.72
CA ARG A 58 -30.80 1.00 4.06
C ARG A 58 -30.16 1.99 5.02
N LEU A 59 -30.94 2.59 5.92
CA LEU A 59 -30.43 3.49 6.96
C LEU A 59 -29.50 2.74 7.92
N ASN A 60 -29.92 1.60 8.46
CA ASN A 60 -29.10 0.79 9.35
C ASN A 60 -27.78 0.34 8.69
N GLU A 61 -27.84 -0.03 7.41
CA GLU A 61 -26.64 -0.41 6.66
C GLU A 61 -25.74 0.81 6.39
N ALA A 62 -26.30 1.98 6.12
CA ALA A 62 -25.54 3.22 6.00
C ALA A 62 -24.87 3.61 7.32
N GLU A 63 -25.59 3.58 8.44
CA GLU A 63 -25.06 3.83 9.79
C GLU A 63 -23.93 2.86 10.15
N ARG A 64 -24.10 1.57 9.83
CA ARG A 64 -23.04 0.57 10.05
C ARG A 64 -21.79 0.85 9.23
N ARG A 65 -21.95 1.27 7.97
CA ARG A 65 -20.82 1.65 7.11
C ARG A 65 -20.13 2.90 7.62
N ASP A 66 -20.90 3.91 8.04
CA ASP A 66 -20.38 5.16 8.58
C ASP A 66 -19.48 4.91 9.80
N VAL A 67 -19.94 4.06 10.73
CA VAL A 67 -19.14 3.65 11.90
C VAL A 67 -17.85 2.93 11.47
N ILE A 68 -17.90 2.04 10.47
CA ILE A 68 -16.69 1.34 9.97
C ILE A 68 -15.71 2.34 9.34
N VAL A 69 -16.22 3.32 8.59
CA VAL A 69 -15.40 4.37 7.98
C VAL A 69 -14.73 5.22 9.06
N SER A 70 -15.48 5.71 10.05
CA SER A 70 -14.90 6.53 11.14
C SER A 70 -13.84 5.76 11.93
N LEU A 71 -14.03 4.46 12.13
CA LEU A 71 -13.06 3.60 12.81
C LEU A 71 -11.79 3.42 11.98
N ARG A 72 -11.93 3.30 10.66
CA ARG A 72 -10.79 3.19 9.74
C ARG A 72 -10.01 4.51 9.65
N GLU A 73 -10.71 5.63 9.58
CA GLU A 73 -10.09 6.96 9.62
C GLU A 73 -9.29 7.15 10.92
N GLY A 74 -9.83 6.69 12.05
CA GLY A 74 -9.10 6.69 13.32
C GLY A 74 -7.85 5.80 13.32
N GLU A 75 -7.90 4.63 12.68
CA GLU A 75 -6.71 3.76 12.51
C GLU A 75 -5.64 4.43 11.64
N VAL A 76 -6.04 5.03 10.51
CA VAL A 76 -5.12 5.74 9.60
C VAL A 76 -4.50 6.95 10.29
N ALA A 77 -5.29 7.82 10.93
CA ALA A 77 -4.79 8.98 11.64
C ALA A 77 -3.77 8.60 12.73
N ARG A 78 -4.00 7.48 13.42
CA ARG A 78 -3.07 6.98 14.44
C ARG A 78 -1.76 6.46 13.85
N LEU A 79 -1.79 5.89 12.64
CA LEU A 79 -0.60 5.50 11.90
C LEU A 79 0.13 6.72 11.31
N GLU A 80 -0.59 7.75 10.87
CA GLU A 80 -0.01 9.04 10.42
C GLU A 80 0.77 9.70 11.56
N MET A 81 0.21 9.74 12.78
CA MET A 81 0.95 10.24 13.95
C MET A 81 2.25 9.46 14.22
N LEU A 82 2.25 8.15 14.00
CA LEU A 82 3.45 7.33 14.13
C LEU A 82 4.44 7.62 13.00
N GLN A 83 3.96 7.76 11.77
CA GLN A 83 4.75 8.13 10.60
C GLN A 83 5.45 9.48 10.81
N ASP A 84 4.72 10.50 11.26
CA ASP A 84 5.26 11.83 11.58
C ASP A 84 6.37 11.73 12.62
N SER A 85 6.19 10.92 13.67
CA SER A 85 7.22 10.71 14.70
C SER A 85 8.48 9.99 14.19
N LEU A 86 8.39 9.32 13.04
CA LEU A 86 9.48 8.59 12.40
C LEU A 86 10.09 9.38 11.24
N ALA A 87 9.57 10.56 10.90
CA ALA A 87 10.04 11.36 9.77
C ALA A 87 11.56 11.65 9.86
N ASP A 88 12.00 12.14 11.02
CA ASP A 88 13.43 12.42 11.29
C ASP A 88 14.30 11.17 11.18
N VAL A 89 13.76 10.00 11.57
CA VAL A 89 14.48 8.72 11.49
C VAL A 89 14.69 8.34 10.03
N PHE A 90 13.65 8.42 9.20
CA PHE A 90 13.76 8.11 7.78
C PHE A 90 14.64 9.12 7.03
N GLU A 91 14.64 10.40 7.43
CA GLU A 91 15.54 11.41 6.85
C GLU A 91 17.02 11.16 7.20
N SER A 92 17.29 10.56 8.36
CA SER A 92 18.66 10.24 8.79
C SER A 92 19.27 9.01 8.08
N VAL A 93 18.47 8.25 7.34
CA VAL A 93 18.93 7.05 6.64
C VAL A 93 19.62 7.45 5.33
N PRO A 94 20.82 6.92 5.02
CA PRO A 94 21.53 7.24 3.77
C PRO A 94 20.70 6.91 2.52
N GLU A 95 20.68 7.81 1.54
CA GLU A 95 19.89 7.68 0.30
C GLU A 95 20.23 6.42 -0.52
N GLU A 96 21.44 5.87 -0.36
CA GLU A 96 21.87 4.62 -0.99
C GLU A 96 21.15 3.37 -0.44
N SER A 97 20.28 3.56 0.56
CA SER A 97 19.46 2.53 1.18
C SER A 97 17.96 2.69 0.91
N ASP A 98 17.57 2.36 -0.34
CA ASP A 98 16.20 2.10 -0.82
C ASP A 98 15.44 0.97 -0.07
N LEU A 99 15.94 0.52 1.09
CA LEU A 99 15.35 -0.59 1.83
C LEU A 99 14.12 -0.15 2.64
N PHE A 100 14.08 1.11 3.06
CA PHE A 100 13.07 1.60 3.98
C PHE A 100 12.01 2.40 3.24
N ASP A 101 10.76 2.09 3.55
CA ASP A 101 9.59 2.77 3.03
C ASP A 101 8.82 3.31 4.23
N GLY A 102 8.52 4.60 4.25
CA GLY A 102 7.71 5.24 5.29
C GLY A 102 6.23 5.34 4.91
N ALA A 103 5.77 4.68 3.84
CA ALA A 103 4.43 4.88 3.30
C ALA A 103 3.33 4.14 4.08
N ILE A 104 2.20 4.83 4.26
CA ILE A 104 0.95 4.24 4.73
C ILE A 104 0.16 3.74 3.51
N LEU A 105 -0.07 2.43 3.45
CA LEU A 105 -0.90 1.82 2.42
C LEU A 105 -2.34 1.61 2.93
N PRO A 106 -3.37 2.06 2.18
CA PRO A 106 -4.77 1.91 2.56
C PRO A 106 -5.25 0.46 2.36
N GLY A 107 -4.83 -0.45 3.24
CA GLY A 107 -5.25 -1.84 3.29
C GLY A 107 -6.45 -2.10 4.22
N ASN A 108 -6.75 -3.39 4.45
CA ASN A 108 -7.63 -3.86 5.52
C ASN A 108 -6.92 -4.98 6.32
N PRO A 109 -6.33 -4.68 7.48
CA PRO A 109 -6.19 -3.35 8.10
C PRO A 109 -5.20 -2.43 7.34
N PRO A 110 -5.26 -1.10 7.54
CA PRO A 110 -4.23 -0.18 7.03
C PRO A 110 -2.86 -0.52 7.63
N ARG A 111 -1.80 -0.26 6.87
CA ARG A 111 -0.43 -0.63 7.26
C ARG A 111 0.54 0.50 6.94
N LEU A 112 1.34 0.88 7.93
CA LEU A 112 2.54 1.68 7.75
C LEU A 112 3.68 0.71 7.45
N TRP A 113 4.17 0.71 6.22
CA TRP A 113 5.36 -0.07 5.90
C TRP A 113 6.58 0.61 6.51
N VAL A 114 7.60 -0.20 6.81
CA VAL A 114 8.90 0.26 7.32
C VAL A 114 10.00 -0.21 6.37
N ASP A 115 9.91 -1.45 5.91
CA ASP A 115 10.73 -2.00 4.84
C ASP A 115 9.90 -3.00 4.02
N VAL A 116 10.52 -3.74 3.10
CA VAL A 116 9.85 -4.72 2.23
C VAL A 116 9.10 -5.84 3.00
N LEU A 117 9.53 -6.17 4.22
CA LEU A 117 9.00 -7.28 5.01
C LEU A 117 8.39 -6.85 6.35
N ALA A 118 8.61 -5.62 6.80
CA ALA A 118 8.19 -5.14 8.10
C ALA A 118 7.20 -3.99 7.98
N TYR A 119 6.13 -4.06 8.78
CA TYR A 119 5.08 -3.04 8.82
C TYR A 119 4.49 -2.91 10.23
N VAL A 120 3.95 -1.74 10.53
CA VAL A 120 3.11 -1.48 11.69
C VAL A 120 1.66 -1.44 11.27
N ALA A 121 0.81 -2.17 11.99
CA ALA A 121 -0.63 -2.14 11.81
C ALA A 121 -1.33 -1.93 13.16
N MET A 122 -2.57 -1.45 13.10
CA MET A 122 -3.42 -1.43 14.29
C MET A 122 -3.94 -2.84 14.59
N ALA A 123 -3.82 -3.27 15.85
CA ALA A 123 -4.40 -4.52 16.32
C ALA A 123 -5.94 -4.46 16.27
N ARG A 124 -6.60 -5.61 16.51
CA ARG A 124 -8.08 -5.70 16.44
C ARG A 124 -8.81 -4.77 17.41
N ASP A 125 -8.14 -4.36 18.49
CA ASP A 125 -8.65 -3.42 19.49
C ASP A 125 -8.57 -1.95 19.05
N ARG A 126 -7.90 -1.67 17.92
CA ARG A 126 -7.66 -0.33 17.33
C ARG A 126 -6.96 0.65 18.25
N ARG A 127 -6.25 0.16 19.25
CA ARG A 127 -5.50 0.97 20.21
C ARG A 127 -4.05 0.55 20.30
N THR A 128 -3.81 -0.73 20.13
CA THR A 128 -2.47 -1.32 20.17
C THR A 128 -1.86 -1.27 18.78
N TYR A 129 -0.69 -0.65 18.67
CA TYR A 129 0.19 -0.80 17.51
C TYR A 129 0.82 -2.19 17.56
N GLN A 130 0.79 -2.90 16.44
CA GLN A 130 1.43 -4.19 16.26
C GLN A 130 2.53 -4.04 15.20
N PHE A 131 3.79 -4.19 15.61
CA PHE A 131 4.91 -4.21 14.70
C PHE A 131 5.19 -5.64 14.26
N VAL A 132 5.13 -5.86 12.95
CA VAL A 132 5.09 -7.16 12.34
C VAL A 132 6.19 -7.27 11.30
N GLN A 133 6.79 -8.46 11.21
CA GLN A 133 7.65 -8.85 10.11
C GLN A 133 7.12 -10.12 9.44
N GLU A 134 7.09 -10.09 8.11
CA GLU A 134 6.85 -11.25 7.28
C GLU A 134 8.11 -12.12 7.21
N ALA A 135 7.97 -13.41 7.48
CA ALA A 135 9.02 -14.39 7.41
C ALA A 135 8.58 -15.57 6.53
N ARG A 136 9.53 -16.38 6.06
CA ARG A 136 9.23 -17.54 5.20
C ARG A 136 8.24 -18.53 5.82
N TYR A 137 8.22 -18.63 7.15
CA TYR A 137 7.33 -19.53 7.89
C TYR A 137 6.10 -18.81 8.46
N GLY A 138 5.73 -17.66 7.88
CA GLY A 138 4.56 -16.89 8.24
C GLY A 138 4.89 -15.56 8.89
N ARG A 139 3.93 -15.02 9.64
CA ARG A 139 3.99 -13.68 10.19
C ARG A 139 4.47 -13.70 11.64
N ARG A 140 5.51 -12.94 11.95
CA ARG A 140 6.04 -12.78 13.31
C ARG A 140 5.76 -11.37 13.81
N THR A 141 5.10 -11.25 14.96
CA THR A 141 5.01 -9.98 15.68
C THR A 141 6.32 -9.73 16.42
N ILE A 142 6.97 -8.60 16.15
CA ILE A 142 8.20 -8.17 16.79
C ILE A 142 7.89 -7.48 18.13
N TYR A 143 6.87 -6.63 18.15
CA TYR A 143 6.53 -5.80 19.31
C TYR A 143 5.08 -5.33 19.26
N GLU A 144 4.47 -5.11 20.43
CA GLU A 144 3.12 -4.59 20.58
C GLU A 144 3.09 -3.57 21.71
N THR A 145 2.45 -2.43 21.47
CA THR A 145 2.25 -1.41 22.51
C THR A 145 1.09 -0.49 22.15
N THR A 146 0.48 0.14 23.16
CA THR A 146 -0.50 1.21 22.97
C THR A 146 0.13 2.59 22.93
N ASN A 147 1.39 2.72 23.37
CA ASN A 147 2.15 3.96 23.42
C ASN A 147 2.84 4.22 22.07
N LEU A 148 2.66 5.42 21.54
CA LEU A 148 3.27 5.86 20.28
C LEU A 148 4.79 5.95 20.39
N GLU A 149 5.32 6.51 21.48
CA GLU A 149 6.77 6.72 21.65
C GLU A 149 7.52 5.39 21.75
N ASP A 150 6.98 4.43 22.50
CA ASP A 150 7.57 3.10 22.62
C ASP A 150 7.58 2.37 21.27
N MET A 151 6.52 2.55 20.46
CA MET A 151 6.47 1.97 19.11
C MET A 151 7.48 2.65 18.18
N SER A 152 7.54 3.98 18.18
CA SER A 152 8.49 4.75 17.37
C SER A 152 9.94 4.38 17.71
N LYS A 153 10.27 4.32 19.00
CA LYS A 153 11.58 3.85 19.46
C LYS A 153 11.88 2.44 18.97
N ARG A 154 10.92 1.51 19.05
CA ARG A 154 11.13 0.14 18.61
C ARG A 154 11.36 0.02 17.09
N VAL A 155 10.64 0.81 16.30
CA VAL A 155 10.85 0.90 14.85
C VAL A 155 12.21 1.51 14.54
N THR A 156 12.63 2.55 15.28
CA THR A 156 13.95 3.16 15.16
C THR A 156 15.08 2.15 15.44
N ASP A 157 14.97 1.41 16.56
CA ASP A 157 15.92 0.35 16.91
C ASP A 157 16.00 -0.73 15.82
N TYR A 158 14.89 -1.03 15.16
CA TYR A 158 14.82 -1.96 14.05
C TYR A 158 15.53 -1.43 12.80
N VAL A 159 15.22 -0.20 12.38
CA VAL A 159 15.85 0.45 11.23
C VAL A 159 17.37 0.51 11.42
N ALA A 160 17.83 0.96 12.59
CA ALA A 160 19.26 1.01 12.92
C ALA A 160 19.92 -0.38 12.85
N SER A 161 19.26 -1.41 13.38
CA SER A 161 19.77 -2.78 13.31
C SER A 161 19.88 -3.27 11.86
N ARG A 162 18.91 -2.94 11.00
CA ARG A 162 18.89 -3.35 9.58
C ARG A 162 19.94 -2.64 8.75
N VAL A 163 20.20 -1.35 8.99
CA VAL A 163 21.30 -0.62 8.34
C VAL A 163 22.64 -1.28 8.70
N LEU A 164 22.88 -1.54 9.99
CA LEU A 164 24.11 -2.17 10.46
C LEU A 164 24.28 -3.62 9.93
N GLU A 165 23.21 -4.39 9.85
CA GLU A 165 23.23 -5.73 9.25
C GLU A 165 23.68 -5.68 7.78
N ARG A 166 23.20 -4.70 7.01
CA ARG A 166 23.58 -4.51 5.61
C ARG A 166 25.05 -4.12 5.47
N GLU A 167 25.52 -3.15 6.25
CA GLU A 167 26.93 -2.73 6.22
C GLU A 167 27.87 -3.92 6.49
N ARG A 168 27.55 -4.72 7.51
CA ARG A 168 28.32 -5.93 7.83
C ARG A 168 28.31 -6.95 6.70
N ALA A 169 27.19 -7.12 6.00
CA ALA A 169 27.11 -8.05 4.88
C ALA A 169 28.00 -7.60 3.72
N LEU A 170 28.01 -6.29 3.41
CA LEU A 170 28.86 -5.72 2.36
C LEU A 170 30.35 -5.86 2.68
N THR A 171 30.78 -5.51 3.89
CA THR A 171 32.18 -5.68 4.31
C THR A 171 32.59 -7.16 4.32
N SER A 172 31.69 -8.06 4.74
CA SER A 172 32.00 -9.50 4.78
C SER A 172 32.15 -10.08 3.36
N GLU A 173 31.34 -9.63 2.40
CA GLU A 173 31.45 -10.04 1.00
C GLU A 173 32.75 -9.51 0.36
N GLU A 174 33.11 -8.26 0.65
CA GLU A 174 34.39 -7.67 0.22
C GLU A 174 35.59 -8.47 0.73
N HIS A 175 35.60 -8.82 2.03
CA HIS A 175 36.67 -9.63 2.62
C HIS A 175 36.77 -11.02 1.98
N ALA A 176 35.63 -11.68 1.69
CA ALA A 176 35.61 -12.97 1.01
C ALA A 176 36.17 -12.89 -0.42
N LEU A 177 35.93 -11.77 -1.13
CA LEU A 177 36.49 -11.54 -2.46
C LEU A 177 38.01 -11.33 -2.41
N ILE A 178 38.53 -10.55 -1.45
CA ILE A 178 39.97 -10.33 -1.26
C ILE A 178 40.68 -11.67 -1.00
N GLU A 179 40.19 -12.47 -0.05
CA GLU A 179 40.75 -13.80 0.24
C GLU A 179 40.74 -14.72 -0.98
N SER A 180 39.66 -14.70 -1.78
CA SER A 180 39.59 -15.47 -3.03
C SER A 180 40.54 -14.97 -4.12
N SER A 181 40.87 -13.67 -4.12
CA SER A 181 41.81 -13.06 -5.07
C SER A 181 43.26 -13.35 -4.70
N ASP A 182 43.59 -13.31 -3.41
CA ASP A 182 44.91 -13.67 -2.88
C ASP A 182 45.18 -15.17 -3.05
N ALA A 183 44.16 -16.02 -2.86
CA ALA A 183 44.28 -17.45 -3.12
C ALA A 183 44.46 -17.80 -4.61
N ARG A 184 43.99 -16.94 -5.53
CA ARG A 184 44.25 -17.07 -6.98
C ARG A 184 45.61 -16.51 -7.37
N ASN A 185 46.09 -15.48 -6.68
CA ASN A 185 47.41 -14.88 -6.86
C ASN A 185 48.45 -15.50 -5.91
N GLY A 186 48.51 -16.84 -5.87
CA GLY A 186 49.51 -17.58 -5.08
C GLY A 186 50.96 -17.13 -5.37
N PRO A 187 51.91 -17.46 -4.48
CA PRO A 187 53.22 -16.78 -4.33
C PRO A 187 54.23 -16.90 -5.50
N ASP A 188 53.79 -17.21 -6.71
CA ASP A 188 54.65 -17.39 -7.88
C ASP A 188 55.18 -16.06 -8.47
N ASN A 189 54.80 -14.90 -7.90
CA ASN A 189 55.28 -13.59 -8.36
C ASN A 189 56.10 -12.82 -7.32
N ILE A 190 56.99 -13.51 -6.60
CA ILE A 190 58.17 -12.89 -5.98
C ILE A 190 59.41 -13.66 -6.42
N LEU A 191 59.81 -13.49 -7.69
CA LEU A 191 61.20 -13.71 -8.10
C LEU A 191 62.01 -12.49 -7.64
N VAL A 192 62.34 -12.46 -6.35
CA VAL A 192 63.49 -11.66 -5.87
C VAL A 192 64.73 -12.31 -6.45
N SER A 193 65.19 -11.75 -7.57
CA SER A 193 66.58 -11.92 -7.99
C SER A 193 67.43 -11.07 -7.06
N ASP A 194 68.03 -11.68 -6.04
CA ASP A 194 69.24 -11.13 -5.46
C ASP A 194 70.22 -12.28 -5.18
N SER A 195 71.23 -12.34 -6.04
CA SER A 195 72.42 -13.17 -5.87
C SER A 195 73.51 -12.26 -5.34
N GLY A 196 73.88 -12.46 -4.07
CA GLY A 196 74.88 -11.65 -3.38
C GLY A 196 75.41 -12.34 -2.12
N GLU A 197 76.27 -13.32 -2.34
CA GLU A 197 77.12 -14.03 -1.38
C GLU A 197 78.00 -13.08 -0.54
N VAL A 198 78.13 -13.27 0.79
CA VAL A 198 79.35 -13.73 1.51
C VAL A 198 79.26 -13.57 3.05
N ALA A 199 79.60 -14.68 3.76
CA ALA A 199 80.39 -14.85 5.01
C ALA A 199 80.23 -13.86 6.19
N ALA A 200 80.36 -14.19 7.48
CA ALA A 200 80.63 -15.34 8.36
C ALA A 200 80.31 -14.78 9.77
N GLU A 201 79.91 -15.50 10.81
CA GLU A 201 80.77 -16.23 11.77
C GLU A 201 80.04 -16.12 13.16
N GLY A 202 80.17 -17.13 14.03
CA GLY A 202 80.01 -16.94 15.48
C GLY A 202 78.74 -17.50 16.15
N ASN A 203 78.90 -18.64 16.83
CA ASN A 203 77.96 -19.32 17.72
C ASN A 203 77.98 -18.66 19.14
N PRO A 204 77.36 -19.22 20.21
CA PRO A 204 76.15 -18.73 20.86
C PRO A 204 76.40 -18.37 22.34
N ASP A 205 75.94 -17.23 22.84
CA ASP A 205 75.95 -17.00 24.28
C ASP A 205 74.58 -16.59 24.81
N ALA A 206 74.20 -17.35 25.83
CA ALA A 206 73.01 -17.24 26.62
C ALA A 206 72.99 -15.96 27.47
N ALA A 207 71.79 -15.48 27.74
CA ALA A 207 71.29 -14.96 29.02
C ALA A 207 70.46 -13.69 28.88
N GLY A 208 69.30 -13.71 29.54
CA GLY A 208 68.45 -12.57 29.86
C GLY A 208 67.54 -12.13 28.71
N ASP A 209 66.31 -11.71 28.89
CA ASP A 209 65.44 -11.57 30.05
C ASP A 209 64.06 -11.20 29.47
N GLU A 210 63.02 -11.27 30.30
CA GLU A 210 61.64 -10.76 30.07
C GLU A 210 60.77 -11.57 29.10
N ALA A 211 59.85 -12.41 29.57
CA ALA A 211 58.69 -12.11 30.40
C ALA A 211 57.70 -11.11 29.77
N VAL A 212 56.52 -11.67 29.45
CA VAL A 212 55.17 -11.07 29.44
C VAL A 212 54.85 -10.01 28.37
N ASN A 213 54.03 -10.41 27.41
CA ASN A 213 52.92 -9.57 26.94
C ASN A 213 51.69 -10.44 26.71
N LEU A 214 51.06 -10.80 27.82
CA LEU A 214 49.68 -11.25 27.84
C LEU A 214 48.81 -10.00 27.96
N ALA A 215 47.92 -9.86 26.98
CA ALA A 215 46.67 -9.13 26.97
C ALA A 215 46.25 -8.44 28.29
N VAL A 216 45.89 -7.16 28.17
CA VAL A 216 44.58 -6.59 28.58
C VAL A 216 44.67 -5.06 28.51
N ALA A 217 43.75 -4.45 27.75
CA ALA A 217 42.87 -3.36 28.19
C ALA A 217 42.54 -2.39 27.04
N ASN A 218 41.24 -2.28 26.78
CA ASN A 218 40.60 -1.11 26.18
C ASN A 218 41.02 0.18 26.93
N ASP A 219 41.19 1.30 26.21
CA ASP A 219 40.39 2.51 26.47
C ASP A 219 40.53 3.59 25.36
N MET A 220 39.38 4.14 25.00
CA MET A 220 39.04 5.53 24.66
C MET A 220 39.89 6.48 23.76
N VAL A 221 39.12 7.10 22.84
CA VAL A 221 38.91 8.58 22.68
C VAL A 221 39.80 9.37 21.70
N VAL A 222 39.11 9.83 20.66
CA VAL A 222 39.06 11.18 20.05
C VAL A 222 40.33 11.75 19.42
N GLY A 223 40.23 12.06 18.12
CA GLY A 223 41.15 12.95 17.41
C GLY A 223 40.64 13.31 16.01
N ALA A 224 40.05 14.49 15.89
CA ALA A 224 39.48 15.07 14.68
C ALA A 224 40.51 15.51 13.61
N ARG A 225 40.08 15.48 12.33
CA ARG A 225 40.43 16.32 11.14
C ARG A 225 40.21 15.43 9.91
N GLY A 226 39.29 15.70 9.00
CA GLY A 226 39.03 16.93 8.28
C GLY A 226 39.27 16.64 6.81
N SER A 227 38.22 16.54 6.01
CA SER A 227 38.32 16.72 4.56
C SER A 227 37.00 17.28 4.06
N ALA A 228 37.02 18.58 3.80
CA ALA A 228 36.00 19.27 3.03
C ALA A 228 36.11 18.79 1.58
N GLY A 229 35.11 18.03 1.13
CA GLY A 229 34.86 17.80 -0.28
C GLY A 229 33.54 18.47 -0.61
N ASP A 230 33.59 19.60 -1.32
CA ASP A 230 32.45 20.15 -2.02
C ASP A 230 31.85 19.07 -2.92
N SER A 231 30.62 18.66 -2.65
CA SER A 231 29.77 17.98 -3.61
C SER A 231 28.46 18.76 -3.73
N GLU A 232 28.23 19.24 -4.94
CA GLU A 232 27.10 20.07 -5.36
C GLU A 232 25.75 19.44 -4.98
N PRO A 233 24.71 20.23 -4.64
CA PRO A 233 23.38 19.69 -4.41
C PRO A 233 22.83 19.10 -5.72
N ALA A 234 22.66 17.78 -5.74
CA ALA A 234 22.06 17.06 -6.86
C ALA A 234 20.67 17.64 -7.17
N VAL A 235 20.59 18.33 -8.31
CA VAL A 235 19.41 19.05 -8.82
C VAL A 235 18.27 18.09 -9.24
N GLY A 236 18.43 16.78 -9.06
CA GLY A 236 17.51 15.74 -9.52
C GLY A 236 16.10 15.84 -8.92
N TRP A 237 15.97 16.15 -7.63
CA TRP A 237 14.64 16.18 -6.99
C TRP A 237 13.85 17.46 -7.27
N ARG A 238 14.54 18.58 -7.53
CA ARG A 238 13.91 19.88 -7.81
C ARG A 238 13.26 19.91 -9.20
N ILE A 239 13.81 19.19 -10.18
CA ILE A 239 13.22 19.10 -11.53
C ILE A 239 11.93 18.26 -11.47
N PHE A 240 11.86 17.22 -10.64
CA PHE A 240 10.66 16.39 -10.48
C PHE A 240 9.49 17.17 -9.85
N PHE A 241 9.75 17.98 -8.81
CA PHE A 241 8.73 18.87 -8.24
C PHE A 241 8.36 20.06 -9.14
N ALA A 242 9.30 20.62 -9.90
CA ALA A 242 9.00 21.68 -10.88
C ALA A 242 8.13 21.17 -12.04
N PHE A 243 8.30 19.90 -12.45
CA PHE A 243 7.48 19.28 -13.49
C PHE A 243 6.03 19.01 -13.01
N LEU A 244 5.85 18.60 -11.75
CA LEU A 244 4.52 18.37 -11.17
C LEU A 244 3.77 19.68 -10.90
N LEU A 245 4.46 20.72 -10.43
CA LEU A 245 3.89 22.07 -10.30
C LEU A 245 3.57 22.69 -11.67
N GLY A 246 4.42 22.50 -12.68
CA GLY A 246 4.21 22.95 -14.06
C GLY A 246 3.03 22.25 -14.76
N MET A 247 2.86 20.94 -14.54
CA MET A 247 1.72 20.16 -15.06
C MET A 247 0.39 20.60 -14.43
N MET A 248 0.40 20.97 -13.15
CA MET A 248 -0.79 21.49 -12.47
C MET A 248 -1.20 22.88 -12.98
N VAL A 249 -0.25 23.77 -13.30
CA VAL A 249 -0.54 25.09 -13.91
C VAL A 249 -0.96 24.94 -15.38
N GLY A 250 -0.39 23.99 -16.12
CA GLY A 250 -0.75 23.71 -17.52
C GLY A 250 -2.19 23.21 -17.69
N ALA A 251 -2.70 22.38 -16.77
CA ALA A 251 -4.07 21.88 -16.79
C ALA A 251 -5.11 23.00 -16.53
N ALA A 252 -4.78 24.00 -15.70
CA ALA A 252 -5.65 25.14 -15.44
C ALA A 252 -5.75 26.08 -16.66
N ALA A 253 -4.66 26.26 -17.42
CA ALA A 253 -4.68 27.08 -18.64
C ALA A 253 -5.52 26.44 -19.76
N LEU A 254 -5.52 25.11 -19.89
CA LEU A 254 -6.32 24.41 -20.90
C LEU A 254 -7.83 24.43 -20.60
N PHE A 255 -8.20 24.48 -19.31
CA PHE A 255 -9.60 24.60 -18.90
C PHE A 255 -10.17 26.01 -19.11
N ILE A 256 -9.34 27.04 -18.94
CA ILE A 256 -9.73 28.44 -19.19
C ILE A 256 -9.76 28.76 -20.69
N TYR A 257 -8.86 28.17 -21.49
CA TYR A 257 -8.84 28.38 -22.95
C TYR A 257 -9.86 27.50 -23.70
N GLY A 258 -10.22 26.31 -23.17
CA GLY A 258 -11.21 25.41 -23.74
C GLY A 258 -12.67 25.87 -23.60
N ALA A 259 -12.97 26.75 -22.63
CA ALA A 259 -14.32 27.26 -22.40
C ALA A 259 -14.75 28.40 -23.36
N ASN A 260 -13.84 28.91 -24.21
CA ASN A 260 -14.11 30.00 -25.16
C ASN A 260 -14.19 29.58 -26.63
N TYR A 261 -14.13 28.29 -26.95
CA TYR A 261 -14.31 27.78 -28.32
C TYR A 261 -15.74 27.28 -28.52
N VAL A 262 -16.68 28.22 -28.67
CA VAL A 262 -18.01 27.97 -29.25
C VAL A 262 -17.94 28.40 -30.72
N PRO A 263 -17.87 27.48 -31.69
CA PRO A 263 -18.02 27.85 -33.09
C PRO A 263 -19.51 28.16 -33.37
N SER A 264 -19.76 29.39 -33.80
CA SER A 264 -21.03 29.85 -34.39
C SER A 264 -21.27 29.26 -35.78
#